data_AF-A0A9D9GMI2-F1
#
_entry.id   AF-A0A9D9GMI2-F1
#
_cell.length_a   1.000
_cell.length_b   1.000
_cell.length_c   1.000
_cell.angle_alpha   90.00
_cell.angle_beta   90.00
_cell.angle_gamma   90.00
#
_symmetry.space_group_name_H-M   'P 1'
#
loop_
_entity.id
_entity.type
_entity.pdbx_description
1 polymer ?
#
loop_
_entity_poly.entity_id
_entity_poly.type
_entity_poly.pdbx_seq_one_letter_code
_entity_poly.pdbx_strand_id
1 'polypeptide(L)'
;MVKAKVAAAVALVLLCAGALRAQEHSFSWTQTRMDGTRTGVTSPNADNVREALGEIRGRKYVAPNGRVFRRGATPAVAKVMIDAQEVMSSVKEVVGYATRDMSARRPESELSNWFIDELMRATAELTGKKVDVGITNFGGIRTDFYAGPVIKDDVLSMFPFKNSLCYIALKGADLRYWFEQMAANGVQAVGGVKLVIQDRKLQEVTVGGEPLDDGKVYGLAAISFLLDGGDGLSLARNAVELIDTETMIIDVMLPYVRRLTAEGKPVEYHTDGRVVIL
;
A
#
# COMPACT_ATOMS: atom_id res chain seq x y z
N MET A 1 24.56 -4.23 6.42
CA MET A 1 25.09 -5.54 6.86
C MET A 1 24.36 -5.92 8.14
N VAL A 2 23.52 -6.95 8.11
CA VAL A 2 22.91 -7.50 9.33
C VAL A 2 23.32 -8.97 9.38
N LYS A 3 23.98 -9.39 10.47
CA LYS A 3 24.37 -10.77 10.72
C LYS A 3 23.42 -11.35 11.76
N ALA A 4 22.66 -12.38 11.42
CA ALA A 4 21.87 -13.15 12.38
C ALA A 4 22.42 -14.58 12.46
N LYS A 5 22.63 -15.09 13.68
CA LYS A 5 22.97 -16.48 13.95
C LYS A 5 21.72 -17.18 14.48
N VAL A 6 21.33 -18.31 13.88
CA VAL A 6 20.29 -19.19 14.42
C VAL A 6 20.94 -20.55 14.69
N ALA A 7 20.91 -20.99 15.94
CA ALA A 7 21.38 -22.32 16.34
C ALA A 7 20.19 -23.28 16.37
N ALA A 8 20.22 -24.34 15.55
CA ALA A 8 19.28 -25.43 15.65
C ALA A 8 19.85 -26.48 16.62
N ALA A 9 19.15 -26.70 17.74
CA ALA A 9 19.45 -27.77 18.68
C ALA A 9 18.67 -29.03 18.28
N VAL A 10 19.37 -30.12 18.01
CA VAL A 10 18.81 -31.48 18.11
C VAL A 10 19.82 -32.33 18.87
N ALA A 11 19.45 -32.69 20.09
CA ALA A 11 20.16 -33.64 20.93
C ALA A 11 19.62 -35.04 20.64
N LEU A 12 20.46 -35.97 20.16
CA LEU A 12 20.62 -37.31 20.74
C LEU A 12 21.75 -38.09 20.04
N VAL A 13 22.38 -38.97 20.81
CA VAL A 13 23.39 -39.98 20.44
C VAL A 13 24.86 -39.52 20.50
N LEU A 14 25.35 -39.49 21.74
CA LEU A 14 26.72 -39.82 22.11
C LEU A 14 27.05 -41.23 21.58
N LEU A 15 27.82 -41.33 20.49
CA LEU A 15 28.73 -42.45 20.14
C LEU A 15 29.14 -42.34 18.67
N CYS A 16 30.00 -41.37 18.35
CA CYS A 16 30.94 -41.37 17.21
C CYS A 16 31.73 -40.06 17.26
N ALA A 17 32.80 -40.05 18.05
CA ALA A 17 33.81 -38.99 18.03
C ALA A 17 34.61 -39.08 16.71
N GLY A 18 34.04 -38.51 15.64
CA GLY A 18 34.62 -38.52 14.31
C GLY A 18 34.10 -37.33 13.50
N ALA A 19 34.70 -36.16 13.72
CA ALA A 19 34.75 -35.03 12.79
C ALA A 19 33.48 -34.68 11.98
N LEU A 20 32.34 -34.43 12.64
CA LEU A 20 31.30 -33.59 12.05
C LEU A 20 31.64 -32.12 12.33
N ARG A 21 32.53 -31.55 11.50
CA ARG A 21 32.58 -30.08 11.35
C ARG A 21 31.22 -29.69 10.76
N ALA A 22 30.33 -29.13 11.58
CA ALA A 22 29.22 -28.35 11.06
C ALA A 22 29.84 -27.29 10.14
N GLN A 23 29.64 -27.41 8.82
CA GLN A 23 30.03 -26.38 7.89
C GLN A 23 29.23 -25.14 8.27
N GLU A 24 29.88 -24.17 8.93
CA GLU A 24 29.29 -22.87 9.14
C GLU A 24 29.12 -22.21 7.77
N HIS A 25 27.93 -22.35 7.19
CA HIS A 25 27.57 -21.64 5.97
C HIS A 25 27.33 -20.18 6.33
N SER A 26 28.27 -19.31 5.97
CA SER A 26 28.07 -17.86 6.03
C SER A 26 27.35 -17.39 4.77
N PHE A 27 26.12 -16.91 4.91
CA PHE A 27 25.40 -16.24 3.83
C PHE A 27 25.64 -14.74 3.92
N SER A 28 26.06 -14.13 2.80
CA SER A 28 26.11 -12.68 2.65
C SER A 28 25.07 -12.24 1.65
N TRP A 29 24.10 -11.45 2.11
CA TRP A 29 23.12 -10.81 1.24
C TRP A 29 23.55 -9.38 0.96
N THR A 30 23.53 -8.99 -0.31
CA THR A 30 23.70 -7.61 -0.72
C THR A 30 22.35 -7.11 -1.22
N GLN A 31 21.75 -6.20 -0.47
CA GLN A 31 20.54 -5.54 -0.93
C GLN A 31 20.98 -4.48 -1.95
N THR A 32 20.62 -4.68 -3.21
CA THR A 32 20.82 -3.65 -4.24
C THR A 32 19.51 -2.93 -4.45
N ARG A 33 19.52 -1.59 -4.39
CA ARG A 33 18.37 -0.80 -4.80
C ARG A 33 18.15 -1.05 -6.29
N MET A 34 16.97 -1.53 -6.67
CA MET A 34 16.55 -1.54 -8.07
C MET A 34 16.09 -0.13 -8.39
N ASP A 35 16.95 0.69 -8.98
CA ASP A 35 16.70 2.11 -9.26
C ASP A 35 16.36 2.38 -10.74
N GLY A 36 15.90 1.38 -11.48
CA GLY A 36 15.57 1.49 -12.92
C GLY A 36 16.78 1.69 -13.85
N THR A 37 17.89 2.24 -13.34
CA THR A 37 19.10 2.56 -14.13
C THR A 37 19.80 1.32 -14.65
N ARG A 38 19.75 0.19 -13.92
CA ARG A 38 20.45 -1.06 -14.27
C ARG A 38 19.92 -1.75 -15.53
N THR A 39 18.67 -1.51 -15.89
CA THR A 39 18.04 -2.10 -17.08
C THR A 39 17.97 -1.11 -18.24
N GLY A 40 18.10 0.20 -17.97
CA GLY A 40 17.79 1.27 -18.92
C GLY A 40 16.31 1.35 -19.27
N VAL A 41 15.44 0.75 -18.43
CA VAL A 41 14.00 0.68 -18.67
C VAL A 41 13.31 1.75 -17.84
N THR A 42 12.64 2.67 -18.51
CA THR A 42 11.68 3.59 -17.91
C THR A 42 10.29 2.96 -17.92
N SER A 43 9.40 3.38 -17.02
CA SER A 43 8.00 2.99 -17.11
C SER A 43 7.43 3.44 -18.46
N PRO A 44 6.78 2.55 -19.22
CA PRO A 44 6.25 2.90 -20.51
C PRO A 44 5.05 3.84 -20.35
N ASN A 45 5.09 5.00 -20.99
CA ASN A 45 4.00 5.94 -21.18
C ASN A 45 3.63 6.01 -22.67
N ALA A 46 2.73 6.93 -23.06
CA ALA A 46 2.25 7.00 -24.43
C ALA A 46 3.35 7.41 -25.42
N ASP A 47 4.31 8.20 -24.94
CA ASP A 47 5.30 8.90 -25.77
C ASP A 47 6.68 8.21 -25.79
N ASN A 48 6.94 7.25 -24.89
CA ASN A 48 8.25 6.61 -24.74
C ASN A 48 8.26 5.08 -25.00
N VAL A 49 7.24 4.54 -25.67
CA VAL A 49 7.08 3.07 -25.85
C VAL A 49 8.33 2.42 -26.44
N ARG A 50 8.96 3.07 -27.42
CA ARG A 50 10.17 2.54 -28.08
C ARG A 50 11.37 2.53 -27.13
N GLU A 51 11.54 3.58 -26.34
CA GLU A 51 12.62 3.75 -25.37
C GLU A 51 12.44 2.79 -24.19
N ALA A 52 11.21 2.63 -23.71
CA ALA A 52 10.87 1.81 -22.56
C ALA A 52 10.84 0.31 -22.89
N LEU A 53 10.28 -0.07 -24.04
CA LEU A 53 10.03 -1.48 -24.40
C LEU A 53 10.83 -1.97 -25.60
N GLY A 54 11.47 -1.09 -26.38
CA GLY A 54 12.17 -1.46 -27.61
C GLY A 54 11.23 -1.52 -28.82
N GLU A 55 11.57 -2.32 -29.81
CA GLU A 55 10.78 -2.42 -31.03
C GLU A 55 10.80 -3.81 -31.69
N ILE A 56 9.77 -4.08 -32.49
CA ILE A 56 9.70 -5.25 -33.37
C ILE A 56 10.17 -4.86 -34.78
N ARG A 57 11.25 -5.51 -35.25
CA ARG A 57 11.75 -5.40 -36.63
C ARG A 57 11.56 -6.73 -37.36
N GLY A 58 10.46 -6.86 -38.10
CA GLY A 58 10.08 -8.11 -38.75
C GLY A 58 9.78 -9.20 -37.70
N ARG A 59 10.55 -10.29 -37.69
CA ARG A 59 10.43 -11.38 -36.69
C ARG A 59 11.37 -11.22 -35.48
N LYS A 60 12.11 -10.10 -35.40
CA LYS A 60 13.13 -9.87 -34.36
C LYS A 60 12.63 -8.81 -33.39
N TYR A 61 12.88 -9.01 -32.11
CA TYR A 61 12.71 -7.99 -31.09
C TYR A 61 14.07 -7.34 -30.79
N VAL A 62 14.11 -6.02 -30.80
CA VAL A 62 15.27 -5.22 -30.39
C VAL A 62 14.91 -4.55 -29.07
N ALA A 63 15.54 -4.99 -27.98
CA ALA A 63 15.31 -4.45 -26.65
C ALA A 63 15.92 -3.04 -26.48
N PRO A 64 15.46 -2.24 -25.49
CA PRO A 64 15.99 -0.90 -25.21
C PRO A 64 17.52 -0.81 -25.11
N ASN A 65 18.15 -1.82 -24.52
CA ASN A 65 19.61 -1.92 -24.39
C ASN A 65 20.33 -2.40 -25.67
N GLY A 66 19.65 -2.45 -26.81
CA GLY A 66 20.17 -2.89 -28.10
C GLY A 66 20.27 -4.41 -28.28
N ARG A 67 19.95 -5.23 -27.27
CA ARG A 67 19.98 -6.70 -27.43
C ARG A 67 18.91 -7.17 -28.40
N VAL A 68 19.29 -8.07 -29.31
CA VAL A 68 18.39 -8.58 -30.36
C VAL A 68 17.99 -10.02 -30.09
N PHE A 69 16.70 -10.27 -29.97
CA PHE A 69 16.09 -11.57 -29.78
C PHE A 69 15.43 -12.04 -31.07
N ARG A 70 15.79 -13.24 -31.54
CA ARG A 70 15.36 -13.78 -32.85
C ARG A 70 14.55 -15.07 -32.77
N ARG A 71 14.54 -15.74 -31.62
CA ARG A 71 13.95 -17.06 -31.39
C ARG A 71 13.36 -17.14 -29.98
N GLY A 72 12.57 -18.17 -29.72
CA GLY A 72 11.90 -18.38 -28.43
C GLY A 72 10.69 -17.47 -28.24
N ALA A 73 10.18 -17.43 -27.01
CA ALA A 73 8.97 -16.66 -26.68
C ALA A 73 9.20 -15.14 -26.64
N THR A 74 10.45 -14.67 -26.43
CA THR A 74 10.73 -13.25 -26.19
C THR A 74 10.21 -12.31 -27.27
N PRO A 75 10.39 -12.56 -28.59
CA PRO A 75 9.85 -11.66 -29.61
C PRO A 75 8.32 -11.61 -29.64
N ALA A 76 7.66 -12.74 -29.36
CA ALA A 76 6.20 -12.82 -29.31
C ALA A 76 5.64 -12.06 -28.11
N VAL A 77 6.21 -12.25 -26.92
CA VAL A 77 5.82 -11.53 -25.71
C VAL A 77 6.08 -10.03 -25.87
N ALA A 78 7.26 -9.64 -26.37
CA ALA A 78 7.57 -8.23 -26.60
C ALA A 78 6.59 -7.57 -27.57
N LYS A 79 6.18 -8.28 -28.63
CA LYS A 79 5.15 -7.79 -29.56
C LYS A 79 3.82 -7.54 -28.84
N VAL A 80 3.34 -8.51 -28.06
CA VAL A 80 2.09 -8.35 -27.29
C VAL A 80 2.17 -7.14 -26.35
N MET A 81 3.30 -6.98 -25.64
CA MET A 81 3.49 -5.85 -24.72
C MET A 81 3.52 -4.51 -25.46
N ILE A 82 4.21 -4.41 -26.61
CA ILE A 82 4.30 -3.18 -27.41
C ILE A 82 2.93 -2.84 -28.03
N ASP A 83 2.24 -3.82 -28.63
CA ASP A 83 0.93 -3.59 -29.25
C ASP A 83 -0.11 -3.14 -28.22
N ALA A 84 -0.03 -3.64 -26.97
CA ALA A 84 -0.93 -3.22 -25.90
C ALA A 84 -0.78 -1.73 -25.53
N GLN A 85 0.34 -1.08 -25.85
CA GLN A 85 0.59 0.29 -25.40
C GLN A 85 -0.35 1.32 -26.02
N GLU A 86 -0.85 1.07 -27.23
CA GLU A 86 -1.86 1.92 -27.89
C GLU A 86 -3.19 1.88 -27.13
N VAL A 87 -3.65 0.67 -26.77
CA VAL A 87 -4.88 0.48 -25.98
C VAL A 87 -4.75 1.05 -24.57
N MET A 88 -3.56 0.96 -23.98
CA MET A 88 -3.25 1.49 -22.64
C MET A 88 -2.99 3.00 -22.63
N SER A 89 -3.03 3.70 -23.76
CA SER A 89 -2.76 5.14 -23.85
C SER A 89 -3.60 5.96 -22.85
N SER A 90 -4.87 5.61 -22.68
CA SER A 90 -5.79 6.30 -21.76
C SER A 90 -5.40 6.21 -20.28
N VAL A 91 -4.67 5.18 -19.86
CA VAL A 91 -4.17 5.07 -18.46
C VAL A 91 -2.81 5.73 -18.27
N LYS A 92 -2.17 6.16 -19.35
CA LYS A 92 -0.85 6.82 -19.32
C LYS A 92 -0.94 8.34 -19.27
N GLU A 93 -2.15 8.88 -19.23
CA GLU A 93 -2.41 10.31 -19.03
C GLU A 93 -1.82 10.75 -17.69
N VAL A 94 -1.08 11.87 -17.70
CA VAL A 94 -0.63 12.54 -16.47
C VAL A 94 -1.85 13.16 -15.78
N VAL A 95 -2.11 12.73 -14.55
CA VAL A 95 -3.25 13.19 -13.74
C VAL A 95 -2.83 14.04 -12.54
N GLY A 96 -1.53 14.10 -12.26
CA GLY A 96 -0.95 14.98 -11.27
C GLY A 96 0.56 14.93 -11.20
N TYR A 97 1.11 15.40 -10.08
CA TYR A 97 2.54 15.48 -9.86
C TYR A 97 2.86 15.27 -8.39
N ALA A 98 3.85 14.43 -8.07
CA ALA A 98 4.37 14.22 -6.72
C ALA A 98 5.72 14.93 -6.57
N THR A 99 5.91 15.67 -5.47
CA THR A 99 7.14 16.42 -5.18
C THR A 99 8.28 15.51 -4.70
N ARG A 100 7.95 14.34 -4.15
CA ARG A 100 8.88 13.37 -3.59
C ARG A 100 8.28 11.96 -3.61
N ASP A 101 9.14 10.96 -3.43
CA ASP A 101 8.71 9.58 -3.26
C ASP A 101 7.88 9.44 -1.97
N MET A 102 6.75 8.73 -2.05
CA MET A 102 5.94 8.37 -0.90
C MET A 102 5.66 6.87 -0.94
N SER A 103 6.19 6.13 0.04
CA SER A 103 6.02 4.68 0.13
C SER A 103 5.10 4.28 1.28
N ALA A 104 4.29 3.23 1.07
CA ALA A 104 3.46 2.67 2.13
C ALA A 104 4.31 1.83 3.10
N ARG A 105 4.36 2.21 4.38
CA ARG A 105 5.13 1.49 5.39
C ARG A 105 4.45 1.51 6.76
N ARG A 106 4.50 0.38 7.46
CA ARG A 106 4.08 0.26 8.86
C ARG A 106 5.14 0.88 9.80
N PRO A 107 4.74 1.40 10.98
CA PRO A 107 3.35 1.48 11.47
C PRO A 107 2.57 2.66 10.91
N GLU A 108 3.26 3.63 10.31
CA GLU A 108 2.70 4.85 9.73
C GLU A 108 3.60 5.30 8.56
N SER A 109 3.00 5.89 7.53
CA SER A 109 3.70 6.47 6.38
C SER A 109 2.90 7.61 5.76
N GLU A 110 3.58 8.46 5.01
CA GLU A 110 2.95 9.58 4.30
C GLU A 110 1.85 9.10 3.35
N LEU A 111 2.13 8.02 2.60
CA LEU A 111 1.16 7.44 1.67
C LEU A 111 -0.06 6.84 2.37
N SER A 112 0.14 6.16 3.51
CA SER A 112 -0.98 5.61 4.28
C SER A 112 -1.88 6.68 4.87
N ASN A 113 -1.28 7.77 5.37
CA ASN A 113 -2.03 8.88 5.95
C ASN A 113 -2.78 9.65 4.87
N TRP A 114 -2.12 9.95 3.74
CA TRP A 114 -2.75 10.56 2.57
C TRP A 114 -3.98 9.78 2.11
N PHE A 115 -3.84 8.45 2.03
CA PHE A 115 -4.91 7.57 1.61
C PHE A 115 -6.08 7.59 2.61
N ILE A 116 -5.82 7.28 3.88
CA ILE A 116 -6.91 7.13 4.86
C ILE A 116 -7.63 8.46 5.16
N ASP A 117 -6.92 9.59 5.13
CA ASP A 117 -7.52 10.89 5.42
C ASP A 117 -8.41 11.36 4.27
N GLU A 118 -8.06 11.06 3.02
CA GLU A 118 -8.97 11.29 1.88
C GLU A 118 -10.19 10.38 1.95
N LEU A 119 -10.04 9.10 2.33
CA LEU A 119 -11.19 8.22 2.52
C LEU A 119 -12.13 8.74 3.60
N MET A 120 -11.60 9.23 4.73
CA MET A 120 -12.41 9.85 5.78
C MET A 120 -13.20 11.06 5.25
N ARG A 121 -12.53 11.95 4.51
CA ARG A 121 -13.15 13.12 3.89
C ARG A 121 -14.27 12.72 2.91
N ALA A 122 -13.98 11.78 2.02
CA ALA A 122 -14.92 11.29 1.02
C ALA A 122 -16.12 10.57 1.64
N THR A 123 -15.90 9.76 2.68
CA THR A 123 -17.00 9.09 3.41
C THR A 123 -17.93 10.12 4.03
N ALA A 124 -17.38 11.16 4.67
CA ALA A 124 -18.19 12.23 5.26
C ALA A 124 -19.02 12.96 4.19
N GLU A 125 -18.41 13.28 3.03
CA GLU A 125 -19.08 13.94 1.91
C GLU A 125 -20.22 13.08 1.32
N LEU A 126 -19.95 11.81 1.03
CA LEU A 126 -20.90 10.91 0.38
C LEU A 126 -22.08 10.51 1.26
N THR A 127 -21.85 10.37 2.57
CA THR A 127 -22.88 9.91 3.51
C THR A 127 -23.57 11.04 4.27
N GLY A 128 -22.99 12.24 4.28
CA GLY A 128 -23.43 13.35 5.13
C GLY A 128 -23.26 13.09 6.63
N LYS A 129 -22.51 12.04 7.01
CA LYS A 129 -22.26 11.66 8.40
C LYS A 129 -20.95 12.26 8.90
N LYS A 130 -20.87 12.43 10.22
CA LYS A 130 -19.60 12.75 10.87
C LYS A 130 -18.70 11.52 10.84
N VAL A 131 -17.47 11.68 10.36
CA VAL A 131 -16.43 10.65 10.39
C VAL A 131 -15.36 11.08 11.38
N ASP A 132 -15.21 10.32 12.46
CA ASP A 132 -14.22 10.58 13.52
C ASP A 132 -12.93 9.79 13.30
N VAL A 133 -13.03 8.59 12.72
CA VAL A 133 -11.92 7.65 12.57
C VAL A 133 -11.86 7.12 11.14
N GLY A 134 -10.67 6.80 10.65
CA GLY A 134 -10.46 6.00 9.45
C GLY A 134 -9.67 4.74 9.78
N ILE A 135 -10.07 3.59 9.24
CA ILE A 135 -9.28 2.34 9.28
C ILE A 135 -9.29 1.71 7.88
N THR A 136 -8.11 1.54 7.31
CA THR A 136 -7.90 0.77 6.07
C THR A 136 -6.65 -0.08 6.19
N ASN A 137 -6.47 -1.08 5.33
CA ASN A 137 -5.31 -1.96 5.43
C ASN A 137 -4.14 -1.50 4.57
N PHE A 138 -2.91 -1.66 5.09
CA PHE A 138 -1.70 -1.39 4.31
C PHE A 138 -1.61 -2.27 3.05
N GLY A 139 -2.14 -3.51 3.12
CA GLY A 139 -2.17 -4.42 1.98
C GLY A 139 -3.02 -3.92 0.82
N GLY A 140 -3.94 -2.98 1.06
CA GLY A 140 -4.73 -2.30 0.04
C GLY A 140 -3.94 -1.33 -0.83
N ILE A 141 -2.79 -0.84 -0.36
CA ILE A 141 -1.90 0.08 -1.08
C ILE A 141 -0.82 -0.76 -1.77
N ARG A 142 -0.83 -0.82 -3.10
CA ARG A 142 -0.05 -1.82 -3.85
C ARG A 142 1.24 -1.31 -4.46
N THR A 143 1.33 -0.01 -4.67
CA THR A 143 2.50 0.65 -5.25
C THR A 143 2.76 1.94 -4.50
N ASP A 144 4.00 2.41 -4.57
CA ASP A 144 4.41 3.70 -4.04
C ASP A 144 4.15 4.81 -5.07
N PHE A 145 4.17 6.07 -4.62
CA PHE A 145 4.38 7.20 -5.52
C PHE A 145 5.87 7.50 -5.64
N TYR A 146 6.30 7.85 -6.85
CA TYR A 146 7.64 8.35 -7.12
C TYR A 146 7.57 9.84 -7.44
N ALA A 147 8.63 10.58 -7.11
CA ALA A 147 8.75 11.97 -7.47
C ALA A 147 8.61 12.17 -8.99
N GLY A 148 7.83 13.17 -9.40
CA GLY A 148 7.60 13.48 -10.81
C GLY A 148 6.12 13.39 -11.22
N PRO A 149 5.86 13.33 -12.54
CA PRO A 149 4.51 13.17 -13.07
C PRO A 149 3.85 11.89 -12.56
N VAL A 150 2.62 12.02 -12.09
CA VAL A 150 1.75 10.90 -11.69
C VAL A 150 0.80 10.61 -12.84
N ILE A 151 0.83 9.38 -13.36
CA ILE A 151 -0.09 8.93 -14.41
C ILE A 151 -1.29 8.19 -13.82
N LYS A 152 -2.39 8.12 -14.58
CA LYS A 152 -3.61 7.40 -14.15
C LYS A 152 -3.33 5.95 -13.77
N ASP A 153 -2.41 5.29 -14.47
CA ASP A 153 -1.99 3.91 -14.21
C ASP A 153 -1.32 3.75 -12.85
N ASP A 154 -0.63 4.77 -12.33
CA ASP A 154 -0.03 4.73 -10.99
C ASP A 154 -1.12 4.60 -9.92
N VAL A 155 -2.21 5.39 -10.06
CA VAL A 155 -3.33 5.37 -9.11
C VAL A 155 -4.13 4.08 -9.23
N LEU A 156 -4.36 3.60 -10.46
CA LEU A 156 -5.04 2.32 -10.72
C LEU A 156 -4.24 1.13 -10.15
N SER A 157 -2.93 1.13 -10.40
CA SER A 157 -2.02 0.10 -9.90
C SER A 157 -1.93 0.12 -8.38
N MET A 158 -2.01 1.31 -7.77
CA MET A 158 -2.00 1.48 -6.32
C MET A 158 -3.24 0.92 -5.65
N PHE A 159 -4.43 1.08 -6.26
CA PHE A 159 -5.72 0.64 -5.73
C PHE A 159 -6.47 -0.30 -6.69
N PRO A 160 -5.96 -1.51 -6.97
CA PRO A 160 -6.48 -2.38 -8.02
C PRO A 160 -7.70 -3.22 -7.58
N PHE A 161 -8.04 -3.18 -6.29
CA PHE A 161 -9.12 -4.00 -5.74
C PHE A 161 -10.48 -3.34 -5.92
N LYS A 162 -11.51 -4.17 -6.09
CA LYS A 162 -12.92 -3.76 -6.09
C LYS A 162 -13.46 -3.56 -4.68
N ASN A 163 -12.74 -2.77 -3.89
CA ASN A 163 -13.18 -2.37 -2.57
C ASN A 163 -14.06 -1.12 -2.73
N SER A 164 -15.21 -1.13 -2.06
CA SER A 164 -16.06 0.04 -1.91
C SER A 164 -15.70 0.77 -0.61
N LEU A 165 -15.98 2.08 -0.59
CA LEU A 165 -15.86 2.92 0.58
C LEU A 165 -17.08 2.71 1.49
N CYS A 166 -16.85 2.56 2.79
CA CYS A 166 -17.91 2.26 3.75
C CYS A 166 -17.86 3.24 4.93
N TYR A 167 -19.04 3.56 5.45
CA TYR A 167 -19.23 4.21 6.74
C TYR A 167 -19.73 3.19 7.76
N ILE A 168 -19.15 3.20 8.96
CA ILE A 168 -19.55 2.33 10.07
C ILE A 168 -19.71 3.19 11.31
N ALA A 169 -20.80 3.06 12.05
CA ALA A 169 -20.96 3.67 13.37
C ALA A 169 -20.73 2.60 14.44
N LEU A 170 -19.74 2.79 15.31
CA LEU A 170 -19.38 1.83 16.37
C LEU A 170 -19.39 2.50 17.74
N LYS A 171 -19.70 1.72 18.78
CA LYS A 171 -19.43 2.14 20.17
C LYS A 171 -17.93 2.21 20.40
N GLY A 172 -17.49 3.14 21.24
CA GLY A 172 -16.09 3.29 21.60
C GLY A 172 -15.47 2.01 22.15
N ALA A 173 -16.24 1.19 22.88
CA ALA A 173 -15.80 -0.11 23.36
C ALA A 173 -15.42 -1.08 22.22
N ASP A 174 -16.23 -1.16 21.16
CA ASP A 174 -15.93 -2.00 19.99
C ASP A 174 -14.75 -1.45 19.19
N LEU A 175 -14.66 -0.12 19.09
CA LEU A 175 -13.53 0.53 18.44
C LEU A 175 -12.22 0.31 19.22
N ARG A 176 -12.25 0.40 20.55
CA ARG A 176 -11.12 0.06 21.44
C ARG A 176 -10.66 -1.36 21.20
N TYR A 177 -11.59 -2.31 21.17
CA TYR A 177 -11.29 -3.71 20.90
C TYR A 177 -10.51 -3.87 19.59
N TRP A 178 -10.92 -3.20 18.50
CA TRP A 178 -10.18 -3.26 17.24
C TRP A 178 -8.79 -2.63 17.31
N PHE A 179 -8.62 -1.52 18.03
CA PHE A 179 -7.29 -0.95 18.28
C PHE A 179 -6.40 -1.88 19.10
N GLU A 180 -6.94 -2.60 20.08
CA GLU A 180 -6.21 -3.63 20.83
C GLU A 180 -5.79 -4.80 19.94
N GLN A 181 -6.68 -5.28 19.06
CA GLN A 181 -6.33 -6.32 18.07
C GLN A 181 -5.21 -5.85 17.13
N MET A 182 -5.26 -4.60 16.67
CA MET A 182 -4.23 -4.02 15.82
C MET A 182 -2.90 -3.83 16.57
N ALA A 183 -2.93 -3.40 17.83
CA ALA A 183 -1.73 -3.34 18.66
C ALA A 183 -1.10 -4.73 18.83
N ALA A 184 -1.93 -5.75 19.00
CA ALA A 184 -1.50 -7.13 19.20
C ALA A 184 -0.98 -7.79 17.92
N ASN A 185 -1.47 -7.45 16.73
CA ASN A 185 -1.21 -8.19 15.48
C ASN A 185 -0.50 -7.38 14.39
N GLY A 186 -0.40 -6.06 14.56
CA GLY A 186 0.22 -5.13 13.61
C GLY A 186 -0.78 -4.07 13.14
N VAL A 187 -0.43 -2.80 13.41
CA VAL A 187 -1.31 -1.65 13.14
C VAL A 187 -1.56 -1.45 11.66
N GLN A 188 -2.84 -1.31 11.30
CA GLN A 188 -3.28 -0.96 9.96
C GLN A 188 -3.24 0.57 9.75
N ALA A 189 -3.53 1.06 8.54
CA ALA A 189 -3.52 2.49 8.29
C ALA A 189 -4.73 3.13 9.00
N VAL A 190 -4.48 4.11 9.86
CA VAL A 190 -5.50 4.76 10.68
C VAL A 190 -5.52 6.27 10.47
N GLY A 191 -6.67 6.90 10.68
CA GLY A 191 -6.85 8.36 10.64
C GLY A 191 -7.79 8.86 11.73
N GLY A 192 -7.64 10.14 12.10
CA GLY A 192 -8.43 10.79 13.17
C GLY A 192 -8.10 10.34 14.59
N VAL A 193 -7.10 9.49 14.77
CA VAL A 193 -6.73 8.89 16.06
C VAL A 193 -5.25 9.06 16.37
N LYS A 194 -4.88 8.93 17.64
CA LYS A 194 -3.50 8.70 18.06
C LYS A 194 -3.44 7.44 18.90
N LEU A 195 -2.56 6.52 18.53
CA LEU A 195 -2.33 5.24 19.21
C LEU A 195 -0.93 5.23 19.82
N VAL A 196 -0.84 4.90 21.11
CA VAL A 196 0.42 4.60 21.79
C VAL A 196 0.43 3.12 22.14
N ILE A 197 1.42 2.39 21.65
CA ILE A 197 1.51 0.93 21.77
C ILE A 197 2.86 0.58 22.38
N GLN A 198 2.84 -0.31 23.37
CA GLN A 198 4.04 -0.84 24.02
C GLN A 198 3.85 -2.35 24.20
N ASP A 199 4.89 -3.14 23.90
CA ASP A 199 4.87 -4.60 24.03
C ASP A 199 3.65 -5.28 23.37
N ARG A 200 3.27 -4.79 22.17
CA ARG A 200 2.09 -5.24 21.41
C ARG A 200 0.76 -5.04 22.15
N LYS A 201 0.70 -4.10 23.10
CA LYS A 201 -0.51 -3.73 23.84
C LYS A 201 -0.80 -2.25 23.64
N LEU A 202 -2.07 -1.94 23.45
CA LEU A 202 -2.55 -0.56 23.40
C LEU A 202 -2.42 0.07 24.79
N GLN A 203 -1.67 1.16 24.90
CA GLN A 203 -1.50 1.93 26.14
C GLN A 203 -2.43 3.13 26.18
N GLU A 204 -2.52 3.85 25.06
CA GLU A 204 -3.34 5.05 24.93
C GLU A 204 -4.00 5.10 23.55
N VAL A 205 -5.24 5.57 23.53
CA VAL A 205 -5.94 5.92 22.30
C VAL A 205 -6.71 7.22 22.51
N THR A 206 -6.50 8.18 21.61
CA THR A 206 -7.31 9.38 21.51
C THR A 206 -7.97 9.47 20.13
N VAL A 207 -9.16 10.08 20.09
CA VAL A 207 -9.93 10.34 18.87
C VAL A 207 -10.25 11.82 18.82
N GLY A 208 -9.79 12.51 17.78
CA GLY A 208 -9.93 13.97 17.69
C GLY A 208 -9.26 14.74 18.85
N GLY A 209 -8.22 14.17 19.45
CA GLY A 209 -7.47 14.77 20.56
C GLY A 209 -7.96 14.42 21.96
N GLU A 210 -9.17 13.85 22.08
CA GLU A 210 -9.75 13.45 23.37
C GLU A 210 -9.59 11.94 23.61
N PRO A 211 -9.45 11.48 24.87
CA PRO A 211 -9.44 10.05 25.18
C PRO A 211 -10.67 9.34 24.60
N LEU A 212 -10.47 8.12 24.08
CA LEU A 212 -11.57 7.29 23.59
C LEU A 212 -12.58 7.00 24.72
N ASP A 213 -13.84 7.36 24.49
CA ASP A 213 -14.96 7.10 25.40
C ASP A 213 -15.73 5.86 24.93
N ASP A 214 -15.73 4.81 25.75
CA ASP A 214 -16.31 3.52 25.42
C ASP A 214 -17.84 3.58 25.21
N GLY A 215 -18.53 4.53 25.83
CA GLY A 215 -19.98 4.71 25.74
C GLY A 215 -20.45 5.52 24.53
N LYS A 216 -19.56 6.33 23.94
CA LYS A 216 -19.84 7.18 22.79
C LYS A 216 -19.88 6.36 21.48
N VAL A 217 -20.66 6.83 20.51
CA VAL A 217 -20.67 6.27 19.14
C VAL A 217 -19.77 7.14 18.26
N TYR A 218 -18.91 6.49 17.49
CA TYR A 218 -17.97 7.12 16.56
C TYR A 218 -18.27 6.68 15.14
N GLY A 219 -18.19 7.64 14.20
CA GLY A 219 -18.26 7.36 12.78
C GLY A 219 -16.89 6.96 12.24
N LEU A 220 -16.84 5.87 11.47
CA LEU A 220 -15.63 5.27 10.93
C LEU A 220 -15.72 5.20 9.40
N ALA A 221 -14.69 5.68 8.71
CA ALA A 221 -14.45 5.35 7.31
C ALA A 221 -13.63 4.07 7.21
N ALA A 222 -14.09 3.13 6.41
CA ALA A 222 -13.41 1.87 6.14
C ALA A 222 -13.62 1.44 4.69
N ILE A 223 -13.08 0.27 4.34
CA ILE A 223 -13.28 -0.36 3.02
C ILE A 223 -14.04 -1.67 3.18
N SER A 224 -14.81 -2.08 2.15
CA SER A 224 -15.67 -3.27 2.22
C SER A 224 -14.92 -4.57 2.56
N PHE A 225 -13.66 -4.68 2.16
CA PHE A 225 -12.78 -5.81 2.51
C PHE A 225 -12.67 -6.05 4.02
N LEU A 226 -12.70 -5.00 4.85
CA LEU A 226 -12.50 -5.09 6.30
C LEU A 226 -13.79 -5.27 7.10
N LEU A 227 -14.96 -5.34 6.44
CA LEU A 227 -16.23 -5.45 7.13
C LEU A 227 -16.37 -6.80 7.85
N ASP A 228 -16.03 -7.89 7.15
CA ASP A 228 -16.39 -9.25 7.56
C ASP A 228 -15.19 -10.22 7.69
N GLY A 229 -13.98 -9.71 7.92
CA GLY A 229 -12.82 -10.55 8.27
C GLY A 229 -11.53 -10.30 7.49
N GLY A 230 -11.51 -9.33 6.56
CA GLY A 230 -10.28 -8.98 5.83
C GLY A 230 -9.15 -8.59 6.77
N ASP A 231 -7.96 -9.15 6.55
CA ASP A 231 -6.78 -9.00 7.43
C ASP A 231 -7.05 -9.32 8.92
N GLY A 232 -8.06 -10.16 9.21
CA GLY A 232 -8.47 -10.50 10.57
C GLY A 232 -9.30 -9.41 11.28
N LEU A 233 -9.75 -8.39 10.55
CA LEU A 233 -10.64 -7.35 11.04
C LEU A 233 -12.07 -7.60 10.55
N SER A 234 -13.03 -7.53 11.46
CA SER A 234 -14.46 -7.62 11.15
C SER A 234 -15.16 -6.35 11.63
N LEU A 235 -14.82 -5.21 11.01
CA LEU A 235 -15.21 -3.89 11.50
C LEU A 235 -16.73 -3.67 11.53
N ALA A 236 -17.52 -4.42 10.75
CA ALA A 236 -18.98 -4.35 10.80
C ALA A 236 -19.57 -5.03 12.05
N ARG A 237 -18.78 -5.80 12.80
CA ARG A 237 -19.21 -6.43 14.05
C ARG A 237 -19.73 -5.37 15.02
N ASN A 238 -20.95 -5.56 15.50
CA ASN A 238 -21.63 -4.67 16.44
C ASN A 238 -21.85 -3.23 15.90
N ALA A 239 -21.79 -3.03 14.58
CA ALA A 239 -22.11 -1.75 13.97
C ALA A 239 -23.53 -1.31 14.33
N VAL A 240 -23.66 -0.10 14.86
CA VAL A 240 -24.94 0.58 15.12
C VAL A 240 -25.56 1.04 13.81
N GLU A 241 -24.72 1.41 12.84
CA GLU A 241 -25.09 1.78 11.49
C GLU A 241 -23.97 1.33 10.54
N LEU A 242 -24.34 0.84 9.36
CA LEU A 242 -23.42 0.48 8.29
C LEU A 242 -23.98 1.01 6.98
N ILE A 243 -23.17 1.77 6.24
CA ILE A 243 -23.49 2.24 4.90
C ILE A 243 -22.34 1.85 3.99
N ASP A 244 -22.59 0.94 3.04
CA ASP A 244 -21.72 0.79 1.87
C ASP A 244 -22.13 1.87 0.86
N THR A 245 -21.20 2.73 0.46
CA THR A 245 -21.52 3.81 -0.50
C THR A 245 -21.57 3.29 -1.95
N GLU A 246 -21.20 2.02 -2.17
CA GLU A 246 -20.99 1.37 -3.47
C GLU A 246 -19.93 2.08 -4.34
N THR A 247 -19.28 3.12 -3.80
CA THR A 247 -18.27 3.92 -4.48
C THR A 247 -16.93 3.23 -4.35
N MET A 248 -16.32 2.87 -5.48
CA MET A 248 -15.03 2.19 -5.48
C MET A 248 -13.93 3.13 -5.00
N ILE A 249 -12.90 2.58 -4.34
CA ILE A 249 -11.75 3.37 -3.89
C ILE A 249 -11.08 4.14 -5.03
N ILE A 250 -10.97 3.54 -6.22
CA ILE A 250 -10.42 4.23 -7.38
C ILE A 250 -11.24 5.46 -7.79
N ASP A 251 -12.57 5.39 -7.66
CA ASP A 251 -13.50 6.47 -7.99
C ASP A 251 -13.47 7.60 -6.94
N VAL A 252 -12.81 7.38 -5.80
CA VAL A 252 -12.49 8.41 -4.81
C VAL A 252 -11.11 9.01 -5.08
N MET A 253 -10.10 8.15 -5.21
CA MET A 253 -8.70 8.59 -5.23
C MET A 253 -8.28 9.24 -6.55
N LEU A 254 -8.79 8.76 -7.70
CA LEU A 254 -8.42 9.35 -8.99
C LEU A 254 -9.00 10.77 -9.15
N PRO A 255 -10.28 11.05 -8.83
CA PRO A 255 -10.78 12.43 -8.79
C PRO A 255 -10.05 13.31 -7.79
N TYR A 256 -9.65 12.77 -6.64
CA TYR A 256 -8.88 13.52 -5.65
C TYR A 256 -7.53 14.00 -6.21
N VAL A 257 -6.75 13.13 -6.85
CA VAL A 257 -5.48 13.49 -7.48
C VAL A 257 -5.67 14.55 -8.57
N ARG A 258 -6.72 14.41 -9.39
CA ARG A 258 -7.05 15.40 -10.43
C ARG A 258 -7.42 16.75 -9.82
N ARG A 259 -8.17 16.74 -8.71
CA ARG A 259 -8.56 17.97 -7.99
C ARG A 259 -7.35 18.69 -7.43
N LEU A 260 -6.42 18.00 -6.77
CA LEU A 260 -5.18 18.60 -6.29
C LEU A 260 -4.44 19.31 -7.43
N THR A 261 -4.31 18.63 -8.57
CA THR A 261 -3.65 19.17 -9.76
C THR A 261 -4.36 20.39 -10.32
N ALA A 262 -5.70 20.38 -10.40
CA ALA A 262 -6.49 21.53 -10.84
C ALA A 262 -6.35 22.73 -9.89
N GLU A 263 -6.11 22.49 -8.61
CA GLU A 263 -5.81 23.51 -7.59
C GLU A 263 -4.33 23.95 -7.58
N GLY A 264 -3.49 23.41 -8.47
CA GLY A 264 -2.06 23.68 -8.51
C GLY A 264 -1.27 23.07 -7.35
N LYS A 265 -1.84 22.08 -6.65
CA LYS A 265 -1.23 21.39 -5.51
C LYS A 265 -0.62 20.05 -5.95
N PRO A 266 0.55 19.68 -5.43
CA PRO A 266 1.12 18.36 -5.68
C PRO A 266 0.41 17.28 -4.86
N VAL A 267 0.61 16.02 -5.27
CA VAL A 267 0.36 14.84 -4.45
C VAL A 267 1.49 14.75 -3.43
N GLU A 268 1.25 15.28 -2.24
CA GLU A 268 2.20 15.32 -1.13
C GLU A 268 1.45 15.18 0.20
N TYR A 269 2.12 14.53 1.16
CA TYR A 269 1.58 14.35 2.50
C TYR A 269 2.70 14.22 3.54
N HIS A 270 2.33 14.30 4.82
CA HIS A 270 3.28 14.17 5.93
C HIS A 270 2.71 13.23 7.01
N THR A 271 3.62 12.54 7.70
CA THR A 271 3.26 11.82 8.93
C THR A 271 3.02 12.80 10.07
N ASP A 272 2.10 12.46 10.96
CA ASP A 272 1.77 13.27 12.15
C ASP A 272 2.05 12.53 13.47
N GLY A 273 2.58 11.31 13.40
CA GLY A 273 2.90 10.51 14.58
C GLY A 273 1.64 9.94 15.25
N ARG A 274 0.58 9.72 14.47
CA ARG A 274 -0.66 9.07 14.92
C ARG A 274 -0.45 7.64 15.40
N VAL A 275 0.67 6.98 15.07
CA VAL A 275 1.03 5.69 15.66
C VAL A 275 2.43 5.72 16.28
N VAL A 276 2.49 5.58 17.60
CA VAL A 276 3.74 5.53 18.37
C VAL A 276 3.94 4.13 18.93
N ILE A 277 5.06 3.50 18.59
CA ILE A 277 5.51 2.23 19.18
C ILE A 277 6.65 2.54 20.15
N LEU A 278 6.44 2.23 21.43
CA LEU A 278 7.40 2.42 22.53
C LEU A 278 8.24 1.15 22.80
#